data_AF-A0A2E4PL60-F1
#
_entry.id   AF-A0A2E4PL60-F1
#
_cell.length_a   1.000
_cell.length_b   1.000
_cell.length_c   1.000
_cell.angle_alpha   90.00
_cell.angle_beta   90.00
_cell.angle_gamma   90.00
#
_symmetry.space_group_name_H-M   'P 1'
#
loop_
_entity.id
_entity.type
_entity.pdbx_description
1 polymer ?
#
loop_
_entity_poly.entity_id
_entity_poly.type
_entity_poly.pdbx_seq_one_letter_code
_entity_poly.pdbx_strand_id
1 'polypeptide(L)'
;MNLNIIGYLIYFSITCFIILKVGKVCYDNGNIYVSQLIPNHEALCQRINQMLLIGYYLLNIGYCAMTIISWQKIISFENLIEIIASKSAIIIITIALMHYLNIYLLTKFIKNLI
;
A
#
# COMPACT_ATOMS: atom_id res chain seq x y z
N MET A 1 17.73 10.02 -24.96
CA MET A 1 16.48 9.62 -24.27
C MET A 1 16.74 9.59 -22.77
N ASN A 2 15.93 10.25 -21.94
CA ASN A 2 16.18 10.26 -20.50
C ASN A 2 15.54 9.02 -19.86
N LEU A 3 16.33 7.94 -19.73
CA LEU A 3 15.88 6.65 -19.20
C LEU A 3 15.27 6.79 -17.80
N ASN A 4 15.69 7.77 -17.00
CA ASN A 4 15.07 8.09 -15.72
C ASN A 4 13.58 8.43 -15.88
N ILE A 5 13.21 9.36 -16.77
CA ILE A 5 11.80 9.76 -16.94
C ILE A 5 10.93 8.56 -17.33
N ILE A 6 11.44 7.70 -18.21
CA ILE A 6 10.75 6.46 -18.60
C ILE A 6 10.59 5.53 -17.40
N GLY A 7 11.66 5.33 -16.61
CA GLY A 7 11.60 4.56 -15.38
C GLY A 7 10.57 5.12 -14.40
N TYR A 8 10.49 6.43 -14.27
CA TYR A 8 9.58 7.11 -13.34
C TYR A 8 8.14 6.84 -13.72
N LEU A 9 7.81 6.96 -15.02
CA LEU A 9 6.47 6.68 -15.53
C LEU A 9 6.09 5.21 -15.37
N ILE A 10 6.99 4.27 -15.66
CA ILE A 10 6.72 2.83 -15.53
C ILE A 10 6.51 2.47 -14.05
N TYR A 11 7.44 2.84 -13.18
CA TYR A 11 7.34 2.57 -11.75
C TYR A 11 6.07 3.19 -11.17
N PHE A 12 5.79 4.46 -11.46
CA PHE A 12 4.60 5.13 -10.96
C PHE A 12 3.32 4.43 -11.43
N SER A 13 3.25 4.01 -12.70
CA SER A 13 2.08 3.32 -13.25
C SER A 13 1.84 1.96 -12.57
N ILE A 14 2.90 1.15 -12.44
CA ILE A 14 2.84 -0.15 -11.74
C ILE A 14 2.41 0.05 -10.29
N THR A 15 3.06 0.98 -9.60
CA THR A 15 2.86 1.25 -8.18
C THR A 15 1.45 1.77 -7.93
N CYS A 16 0.97 2.72 -8.72
CA CYS A 16 -0.39 3.27 -8.64
C CYS A 16 -1.44 2.18 -8.84
N PHE A 17 -1.26 1.33 -9.86
CA PHE A 17 -2.16 0.21 -10.11
C PHE A 17 -2.24 -0.75 -8.91
N ILE A 18 -1.10 -1.12 -8.34
CA ILE A 18 -1.02 -2.01 -7.17
C ILE A 18 -1.72 -1.35 -5.97
N ILE A 19 -1.39 -0.09 -5.65
CA ILE A 19 -1.95 0.63 -4.51
C ILE A 19 -3.47 0.69 -4.61
N LEU A 20 -4.01 1.12 -5.76
CA LEU A 20 -5.46 1.26 -5.93
C LEU A 20 -6.17 -0.09 -5.87
N LYS A 21 -5.63 -1.12 -6.53
CA LYS A 21 -6.26 -2.44 -6.59
C LYS A 21 -6.21 -3.14 -5.24
N VAL A 22 -5.04 -3.19 -4.60
CA VAL A 22 -4.87 -3.85 -3.30
C VAL A 22 -5.61 -3.08 -2.21
N GLY A 23 -5.55 -1.75 -2.21
CA GLY A 23 -6.32 -0.92 -1.27
C GLY A 23 -7.81 -1.21 -1.32
N LYS A 24 -8.39 -1.30 -2.53
CA LYS A 24 -9.80 -1.67 -2.71
C LYS A 24 -10.11 -3.08 -2.19
N VAL A 25 -9.29 -4.07 -2.55
CA VAL A 25 -9.48 -5.46 -2.07
C VAL A 25 -9.38 -5.54 -0.55
N CYS A 26 -8.42 -4.85 0.06
CA CYS A 26 -8.26 -4.78 1.52
C CYS A 26 -9.46 -4.10 2.18
N TYR A 27 -10.00 -3.03 1.58
CA TYR A 27 -11.18 -2.35 2.10
C TYR A 27 -12.42 -3.23 2.05
N ASP A 28 -12.69 -3.85 0.90
CA ASP A 28 -13.89 -4.68 0.71
C ASP A 28 -13.88 -5.88 1.67
N ASN A 29 -12.75 -6.60 1.78
CA ASN A 29 -12.60 -7.73 2.70
C ASN A 29 -12.48 -7.29 4.17
N GLY A 30 -11.85 -6.14 4.41
CA GLY A 30 -11.65 -5.57 5.75
C GLY A 30 -12.97 -5.18 6.41
N ASN A 31 -13.96 -4.69 5.65
CA ASN A 31 -15.28 -4.38 6.19
C ASN A 31 -15.96 -5.64 6.76
N ILE A 32 -15.84 -6.77 6.07
CA ILE A 32 -16.37 -8.06 6.54
C ILE A 32 -15.64 -8.48 7.82
N TYR A 33 -14.30 -8.41 7.82
CA TYR A 33 -13.48 -8.80 8.95
C TYR A 33 -13.76 -7.97 10.22
N VAL A 34 -13.79 -6.64 10.10
CA VAL A 34 -14.03 -5.74 11.24
C VAL A 34 -15.47 -5.89 11.75
N SER A 35 -16.46 -6.11 10.87
CA SER A 35 -17.84 -6.37 11.27
C SER A 35 -17.99 -7.66 12.08
N GLN A 36 -17.17 -8.67 11.85
CA GLN A 36 -17.14 -9.90 12.66
C GLN A 36 -16.48 -9.68 14.03
N LEU A 37 -15.50 -8.77 14.12
CA LEU A 37 -14.85 -8.41 15.38
C LEU A 37 -15.75 -7.56 16.29
N ILE A 38 -16.57 -6.68 15.72
CA ILE A 38 -17.50 -5.81 16.45
C ILE A 38 -18.92 -5.98 15.90
N PRO A 39 -19.65 -7.03 16.32
CA PRO A 39 -21.04 -7.19 15.92
C PRO A 39 -21.89 -6.01 16.43
N ASN A 40 -22.95 -5.68 15.68
CA ASN A 40 -23.92 -4.60 15.98
C ASN A 40 -23.43 -3.15 15.85
N HIS A 41 -22.18 -2.91 15.45
CA HIS A 41 -21.64 -1.55 15.25
C HIS A 41 -21.15 -1.31 13.81
N GLU A 42 -21.96 -1.65 12.80
CA GLU A 42 -21.59 -1.56 11.38
C GLU A 42 -21.04 -0.18 10.97
N ALA A 43 -21.67 0.91 11.42
CA ALA A 43 -21.22 2.25 11.11
C ALA A 43 -19.81 2.53 11.65
N LEU A 44 -19.48 2.05 12.85
CA LEU A 44 -18.14 2.20 13.43
C LEU A 44 -17.13 1.36 12.64
N CYS A 45 -17.47 0.12 12.30
CA CYS A 45 -16.63 -0.79 11.51
C CYS A 45 -16.24 -0.17 10.16
N GLN A 46 -17.20 0.40 9.45
CA GLN A 46 -16.97 1.08 8.17
C GLN A 46 -16.04 2.29 8.33
N ARG A 47 -16.21 3.08 9.39
CA ARG A 47 -15.36 4.26 9.66
C ARG A 47 -13.93 3.88 10.00
N ILE A 48 -13.74 2.84 10.81
CA ILE A 48 -12.41 2.32 11.15
C ILE A 48 -11.70 1.84 9.89
N ASN A 49 -12.37 1.03 9.07
CA ASN A 49 -11.77 0.52 7.85
C ASN A 49 -11.49 1.64 6.82
N GLN A 50 -12.33 2.68 6.78
CA GLN A 50 -12.09 3.86 5.95
C GLN A 50 -10.86 4.65 6.41
N MET A 51 -10.66 4.82 7.72
CA MET A 51 -9.45 5.44 8.28
C MET A 51 -8.19 4.63 7.96
N LEU A 52 -8.26 3.29 8.05
CA LEU A 52 -7.16 2.41 7.67
C LEU A 52 -6.82 2.52 6.18
N LEU A 53 -7.83 2.62 5.31
CA LEU A 53 -7.63 2.81 3.88
C LEU A 53 -6.97 4.16 3.56
N ILE A 54 -7.37 5.23 4.24
CA ILE A 54 -6.73 6.55 4.08
C ILE A 54 -5.27 6.48 4.51
N GLY A 55 -4.98 5.88 5.67
CA GLY A 55 -3.62 5.67 6.16
C GLY A 55 -2.76 4.86 5.19
N TYR A 56 -3.34 3.80 4.61
CA TYR A 56 -2.71 3.01 3.55
C TYR A 56 -2.33 3.87 2.35
N TYR A 57 -3.24 4.69 1.82
CA TYR A 57 -2.93 5.54 0.67
C TYR A 57 -1.86 6.59 0.98
N LEU A 58 -1.96 7.27 2.12
CA LEU A 58 -0.98 8.28 2.52
C LEU A 58 0.43 7.69 2.64
N LEU A 59 0.56 6.54 3.31
CA LEU A 59 1.84 5.86 3.49
C LEU A 59 2.44 5.45 2.14
N ASN A 60 1.65 4.86 1.25
CA ASN A 60 2.13 4.39 -0.05
C ASN A 60 2.48 5.53 -1.02
N ILE A 61 1.71 6.62 -1.03
CA ILE A 61 2.02 7.82 -1.81
C ILE A 61 3.33 8.43 -1.31
N GLY A 62 3.50 8.55 0.02
CA GLY A 62 4.73 9.04 0.62
C GLY A 62 5.95 8.17 0.29
N TYR A 63 5.79 6.84 0.36
CA TYR A 63 6.83 5.88 -0.02
C TYR A 63 7.22 6.02 -1.50
N CYS A 64 6.24 6.16 -2.39
CA CYS A 64 6.47 6.35 -3.83
C CYS A 64 7.28 7.63 -4.08
N ALA A 65 6.89 8.75 -3.46
CA ALA A 65 7.61 10.01 -3.58
C ALA A 65 9.06 9.90 -3.08
N MET A 66 9.28 9.27 -1.91
CA MET A 66 10.62 9.04 -1.35
C MET A 66 11.48 8.15 -2.26
N THR A 67 10.88 7.16 -2.91
CA THR A 67 11.57 6.29 -3.88
C THR A 67 12.01 7.08 -5.11
N ILE A 68 11.15 7.96 -5.63
CA ILE A 68 11.48 8.80 -6.80
C ILE A 68 12.59 9.81 -6.48
N ILE A 69 12.61 10.38 -5.27
CA ILE A 69 13.65 11.35 -4.85
C ILE A 69 15.01 10.65 -4.69
N SER A 70 15.02 9.40 -4.24
CA SER A 70 16.25 8.62 -4.01
C SER A 70 16.82 7.95 -5.26
N TRP A 71 16.32 8.32 -6.46
CA TRP A 71 16.68 7.62 -7.68
C TRP A 71 18.04 8.04 -8.25
N GLN A 72 18.91 7.06 -8.45
CA GLN A 72 20.18 7.27 -9.14
C GLN A 72 20.00 7.33 -10.66
N LYS A 73 21.02 7.83 -11.36
CA LYS A 73 21.00 7.95 -12.82
C LYS A 73 21.01 6.56 -13.48
N ILE A 74 20.07 6.34 -14.40
CA ILE A 74 19.92 5.09 -15.14
C ILE A 74 20.77 5.17 -16.41
N ILE A 75 21.70 4.23 -16.55
CA ILE A 75 22.77 4.28 -17.56
C ILE A 75 22.50 3.33 -18.73
N SER A 76 21.72 2.26 -18.51
CA SER A 76 21.39 1.24 -19.51
C SER A 76 19.96 0.70 -19.34
N PHE A 77 19.44 0.00 -20.36
CA PHE A 77 18.12 -0.65 -20.29
C PHE A 77 18.09 -1.82 -19.30
N GLU A 78 19.20 -2.56 -19.14
CA GLU A 78 19.30 -3.62 -18.13
C GLU A 78 19.15 -3.05 -16.72
N ASN A 79 19.86 -1.96 -16.44
CA ASN A 79 19.77 -1.25 -15.17
C ASN A 79 18.36 -0.67 -14.92
N LEU A 80 17.68 -0.21 -15.99
CA LEU A 80 16.28 0.24 -15.89
C LEU A 80 15.36 -0.87 -15.36
N ILE A 81 15.46 -2.08 -15.92
CA ILE A 81 14.63 -3.22 -15.54
C ILE A 81 14.94 -3.64 -14.11
N GLU A 82 16.22 -3.78 -13.76
CA GLU A 82 16.67 -4.16 -12.42
C GLU A 82 16.14 -3.20 -11.35
N ILE A 83 16.29 -1.90 -11.60
CA ILE A 83 15.84 -0.85 -10.70
C ILE A 83 14.31 -0.88 -10.51
N ILE A 84 13.55 -0.98 -11.60
CA ILE A 84 12.09 -1.03 -11.53
C ILE A 84 11.65 -2.28 -10.75
N ALA A 85 12.24 -3.44 -11.04
CA ALA A 85 11.94 -4.69 -10.34
C ALA A 85 12.24 -4.58 -8.85
N SER A 86 13.43 -4.09 -8.48
CA SER A 86 13.86 -3.94 -7.09
C SER A 86 12.95 -2.99 -6.31
N LYS A 87 12.69 -1.78 -6.84
CA LYS A 87 11.82 -0.80 -6.16
C LYS A 87 10.36 -1.27 -6.05
N SER A 88 9.87 -1.97 -7.08
CA SER A 88 8.52 -2.56 -7.06
C SER A 88 8.42 -3.71 -6.04
N ALA A 89 9.45 -4.55 -5.93
CA ALA A 89 9.48 -5.63 -4.94
C ALA A 89 9.40 -5.07 -3.51
N ILE A 90 10.15 -4.00 -3.21
CA ILE A 90 10.14 -3.41 -1.87
C ILE A 90 8.75 -2.89 -1.51
N ILE A 91 8.08 -2.13 -2.40
CA ILE A 91 6.73 -1.63 -2.07
C ILE A 91 5.72 -2.77 -1.90
N ILE A 92 5.79 -3.83 -2.71
CA ILE A 92 4.90 -5.00 -2.58
C ILE A 92 5.10 -5.65 -1.20
N ILE A 93 6.34 -5.83 -0.76
CA ILE A 93 6.66 -6.38 0.57
C ILE A 93 6.17 -5.44 1.67
N THR A 94 6.38 -4.12 1.53
CA THR A 94 5.90 -3.12 2.48
C THR A 94 4.38 -3.15 2.61
N ILE A 95 3.64 -3.23 1.49
CA ILE A 95 2.18 -3.35 1.49
C ILE A 95 1.73 -4.62 2.20
N ALA A 96 2.38 -5.76 1.93
CA ALA A 96 2.06 -7.03 2.58
C ALA A 96 2.28 -6.95 4.11
N LEU A 97 3.43 -6.45 4.55
CA LEU A 97 3.73 -6.25 5.97
C LEU A 97 2.72 -5.32 6.63
N MET A 98 2.42 -4.19 6.00
CA MET A 98 1.45 -3.23 6.51
C MET A 98 0.05 -3.84 6.62
N HIS A 99 -0.36 -4.70 5.67
CA HIS A 99 -1.63 -5.41 5.73
C HIS A 99 -1.70 -6.37 6.93
N TYR A 100 -0.65 -7.18 7.15
CA TYR A 100 -0.59 -8.06 8.32
C TYR A 100 -0.56 -7.29 9.63
N LEU A 101 0.14 -6.16 9.68
CA LEU A 101 0.13 -5.26 10.84
C LEU A 101 -1.26 -4.70 11.10
N ASN A 102 -1.99 -4.26 10.08
CA ASN A 102 -3.36 -3.77 10.24
C ASN A 102 -4.28 -4.84 10.84
N ILE A 103 -4.22 -6.09 10.34
CA ILE A 103 -4.99 -7.21 10.90
C ILE A 103 -4.59 -7.47 12.36
N TYR A 104 -3.30 -7.49 12.67
CA TYR A 104 -2.79 -7.70 14.02
C TYR A 104 -3.28 -6.62 14.99
N LEU A 105 -3.16 -5.35 14.61
CA LEU A 105 -3.59 -4.21 15.42
C LEU A 105 -5.11 -4.23 15.64
N LEU A 106 -5.89 -4.49 14.59
CA LEU A 106 -7.34 -4.66 14.70
C LEU A 106 -7.68 -5.78 15.70
N THR A 107 -7.11 -6.98 15.51
CA THR A 107 -7.38 -8.13 16.39
C THR A 107 -7.04 -7.84 17.85
N LYS A 108 -5.91 -7.17 18.10
CA LYS A 108 -5.39 -6.98 19.46
C LYS A 108 -6.08 -5.84 20.20
N PHE A 109 -6.28 -4.70 19.55
CA PHE A 109 -6.79 -3.50 20.20
C PHE A 109 -8.31 -3.41 20.18
N ILE A 110 -8.95 -3.79 19.07
CA ILE A 110 -10.41 -3.69 18.97
C ILE A 110 -11.11 -4.74 19.81
N LYS A 111 -10.57 -5.96 19.90
CA LYS A 111 -11.11 -7.01 20.78
C LYS A 111 -11.14 -6.58 22.26
N ASN A 112 -10.32 -5.60 22.65
CA ASN A 112 -10.24 -5.11 24.03
C ASN A 112 -11.05 -3.84 24.28
N LEU A 113 -11.71 -3.27 23.25
CA LEU A 113 -12.44 -2.00 23.36
C LEU A 113 -13.89 -2.16 23.85
N ILE A 114 -14.39 -3.41 23.92
CA ILE A 114 -15.75 -3.81 24.32
C ILE A 114 -15.60 -5.06 25.19
#